data_AF-A0A0F9BX45-F1
#
_entry.id   AF-A0A0F9BX45-F1
#
_cell.length_a   1.000
_cell.length_b   1.000
_cell.length_c   1.000
_cell.angle_alpha   90.00
_cell.angle_beta   90.00
_cell.angle_gamma   90.00
#
_symmetry.space_group_name_H-M   'P 1'
#
loop_
_entity.id
_entity.type
_entity.pdbx_description
1 polymer ?
#
loop_
_entity_poly.entity_id
_entity_poly.type
_entity_poly.pdbx_seq_one_letter_code
_entity_poly.pdbx_strand_id
1 'polypeptide(L)' 'MEELTGEWVILKEDERIERNIDMKVILELAKKYEGQDITISKIPSTSYCFY' A
#
# COMPACT_ATOMS: atom_id res chain seq x y z
N MET A 1 0.46 19.11 11.60
CA MET A 1 0.86 18.30 10.43
C MET A 1 -0.14 17.17 10.41
N GLU A 2 -1.11 17.17 9.50
CA GLU A 2 -2.05 16.04 9.39
C GLU A 2 -1.22 14.81 9.02
N GLU A 3 -1.18 13.82 9.92
CA GLU A 3 -0.61 12.53 9.57
C GLU A 3 -1.45 11.99 8.42
N LEU A 4 -0.85 11.92 7.24
CA LEU A 4 -1.42 11.22 6.09
C LEU A 4 -1.53 9.73 6.48
N THR A 5 -2.60 9.40 7.20
CA THR A 5 -3.09 8.05 7.38
C THR A 5 -3.34 7.54 5.97
N GLY A 6 -2.70 6.44 5.62
CA GLY A 6 -2.72 5.93 4.27
C GLY A 6 -2.23 4.50 4.30
N GLU A 7 -2.87 3.67 3.51
CA GLU A 7 -2.53 2.26 3.41
C GLU A 7 -1.43 2.09 2.36
N TRP A 8 -0.45 1.28 2.70
CA TRP A 8 0.49 0.71 1.76
C TRP A 8 -0.18 -0.47 1.06
N VAL A 9 0.00 -0.56 -0.25
CA VAL A 9 -0.55 -1.64 -1.08
C VAL A 9 0.54 -2.27 -1.93
N ILE A 10 0.36 -3.54 -2.25
CA ILE A 10 1.11 -4.23 -3.30
C ILE A 10 0.19 -4.39 -4.50
N LEU A 11 0.68 -3.95 -5.66
CA LEU A 11 0.05 -4.07 -6.96
C LEU A 11 0.79 -5.10 -7.80
N LYS A 12 0.04 -5.92 -8.53
CA LYS A 12 0.55 -6.82 -9.56
C LYS A 12 -0.42 -6.74 -10.74
N GLU A 13 0.10 -6.47 -11.94
CA GLU A 13 -0.74 -6.33 -13.16
C GLU A 13 -1.88 -5.31 -12.94
N ASP A 14 -1.56 -4.20 -12.29
CA ASP A 14 -2.51 -3.13 -11.88
C ASP A 14 -3.61 -3.55 -10.87
N GLU A 15 -3.59 -4.79 -10.39
CA GLU A 15 -4.51 -5.29 -9.37
C GLU A 15 -3.92 -5.18 -7.96
N ARG A 16 -4.75 -4.79 -6.97
CA ARG A 16 -4.37 -4.76 -5.55
C ARG A 16 -4.44 -6.16 -4.96
N ILE A 17 -3.28 -6.71 -4.61
CA ILE A 17 -3.18 -8.06 -4.05
C ILE A 17 -2.98 -8.08 -2.53
N GLU A 18 -2.38 -7.03 -1.95
CA GLU A 18 -2.15 -6.90 -0.50
C GLU A 18 -2.32 -5.44 -0.07
N ARG A 19 -2.74 -5.21 1.19
CA ARG A 19 -2.83 -3.86 1.80
C ARG A 19 -2.56 -3.88 3.30
N ASN A 20 -1.90 -2.84 3.81
CA ASN A 20 -1.69 -2.64 5.24
C ASN A 20 -1.35 -1.17 5.56
N ILE A 21 -1.66 -0.71 6.77
CA ILE A 21 -1.27 0.62 7.24
C ILE A 21 0.23 0.68 7.55
N ASP A 22 0.82 -0.43 8.00
CA ASP A 22 2.24 -0.50 8.35
C ASP A 22 3.10 -0.94 7.15
N MET A 23 4.10 -0.10 6.82
CA MET A 23 5.08 -0.38 5.77
C MET A 23 5.87 -1.66 6.04
N LYS A 24 6.21 -1.96 7.30
CA LYS A 24 6.98 -3.16 7.65
C LYS A 24 6.21 -4.43 7.29
N VAL A 25 4.91 -4.44 7.54
CA VAL A 25 4.05 -5.58 7.20
C VAL A 25 4.01 -5.77 5.69
N ILE A 26 3.90 -4.69 4.91
CA ILE A 26 3.90 -4.77 3.44
C ILE A 26 5.22 -5.27 2.89
N LEU A 27 6.35 -4.84 3.45
CA LEU A 27 7.66 -5.36 3.04
C LEU A 27 7.82 -6.86 3.35
N GLU A 28 7.30 -7.35 4.48
CA GLU A 28 7.30 -8.78 4.78
C GLU A 28 6.38 -9.56 3.84
N LEU A 29 5.21 -9.02 3.49
CA LEU A 29 4.30 -9.63 2.51
C LEU A 29 4.92 -9.67 1.10
N ALA A 30 5.67 -8.64 0.72
CA ALA A 30 6.35 -8.55 -0.57
C ALA A 30 7.37 -9.68 -0.80
N LYS A 31 7.98 -10.23 0.26
CA LYS A 31 8.90 -11.38 0.16
C LYS A 31 8.25 -12.62 -0.45
N LYS A 32 6.92 -12.79 -0.33
CA LYS A 32 6.19 -13.90 -0.97
C LYS A 32 6.23 -13.84 -2.50
N TYR A 33 6.53 -12.66 -3.05
CA TYR A 33 6.54 -12.37 -4.48
C TYR A 33 7.97 -12.12 -5.00
N GLU A 34 8.99 -12.59 -4.28
CA GLU A 34 10.37 -12.49 -4.73
C GLU A 34 10.54 -13.13 -6.12
N GLY A 35 11.17 -12.41 -7.05
CA GLY A 35 11.32 -12.82 -8.45
C GLY A 35 10.10 -12.55 -9.34
N GLN A 36 9.05 -11.92 -8.82
CA GLN A 36 7.92 -11.42 -9.60
C GLN A 36 7.96 -9.89 -9.68
N ASP A 37 7.43 -9.34 -10.77
CA ASP A 37 7.25 -7.89 -10.90
C ASP A 37 6.06 -7.45 -10.02
N ILE A 38 6.35 -6.63 -9.01
CA ILE A 38 5.35 -6.05 -8.10
C ILE A 38 5.64 -4.56 -7.88
N THR A 39 4.58 -3.79 -7.67
CA THR A 39 4.69 -2.36 -7.33
C THR A 39 4.16 -2.11 -5.92
N ILE A 40 4.94 -1.44 -5.07
CA ILE A 40 4.51 -1.02 -3.73
C ILE A 40 4.15 0.47 -3.80
N SER A 41 2.96 0.84 -3.32
CA SER A 41 2.47 2.22 -3.35
C SER A 41 1.80 2.60 -2.04
N LYS A 42 1.94 3.87 -1.63
CA LYS A 42 1.19 4.43 -0.50
C LYS A 42 -0.05 5.15 -1.03
N ILE A 43 -1.22 4.64 -0.66
CA ILE A 43 -2.50 5.27 -0.98
C ILE A 43 -2.90 6.14 0.23
N PRO A 44 -2.89 7.48 0.11
CA PRO A 44 -3.34 8.32 1.19
C PRO A 44 -4.84 8.07 1.43
N SER A 45 -5.23 7.73 2.66
CA SER A 45 -6.64 7.74 3.06
C SER A 45 -7.02 9.18 3.35
N THR A 46 -7.23 9.93 2.29
CA THR A 46 -7.86 11.23 2.40
C THR A 46 -9.34 10.98 2.63
N SER A 47 -9.80 11.21 3.86
CA SER A 47 -11.19 11.57 4.08
C SER A 47 -11.39 12.94 3.44
N TYR A 48 -11.60 12.99 2.11
CA TYR A 48 -12.04 14.20 1.44
C TYR A 48 -13.44 14.53 1.96
N CYS A 49 -13.50 15.21 3.11
CA CYS A 49 -14.67 15.97 3.53
C CYS A 49 -14.73 17.21 2.64
N PHE A 50 -15.48 17.14 1.55
CA PHE A 50 -15.91 18.34 0.85
C PHE A 50 -16.86 19.08 1.81
N TYR A 51 -16.43 20.26 2.28
CA TYR A 51 -17.24 21.19 3.06
C TYR A 51 -18.00 22.14 2.14
#